data_AF-A0A1G7A217-F1
#
_entry.id   AF-A0A1G7A217-F1
#
_cell.length_a   1.000
_cell.length_b   1.000
_cell.length_c   1.000
_cell.angle_alpha   90.00
_cell.angle_beta   90.00
_cell.angle_gamma   90.00
#
_symmetry.space_group_name_H-M   'P 1'
#
loop_
_entity.id
_entity.type
_entity.pdbx_description
1 polymer ?
#
loop_
_entity_poly.entity_id
_entity_poly.type
_entity_poly.pdbx_seq_one_letter_code
_entity_poly.pdbx_strand_id
1 'polypeptide(L)'
;MANGVFSMVGNGIESGIGTYVTHTSTALSSALVPVVTTAVTVWVMAYGFAVMRGEASESVPAFAWRAVKVAILLAVALGSGIYQSTVITDVENGTGMLAQTIAQAGGGTCSANVSGVTGTGSTSANSVYAALDCYDAQLGAVVTTDVNHASQAGLTDFGAAMGYLASAIIVAFGGCVFLLVACLETVLARVFLDLVLGIGPLFIACGAFEPSRRFFDAWTGKVVSYCLLQVLIAAFLGIALAVFSSETASLTGLSSLPAASDSGNLYTTLVNQMMDSSSSTVTDDQYFIDALGMLVTGIFLAMLCWQLPSVAAALGGGSAVTGIGAFAAGLASRTVADAAGTALSQFLLGKGPGSGGSISRGGAGGPGSPGGGGARPAYQRAVMDNLNRGRS
;
A
#
# COMPACT_ATOMS: atom_id res chain seq x y z
N MET A 1 -20.44 16.07 -10.84
CA MET A 1 -19.90 15.18 -9.80
C MET A 1 -18.42 15.07 -10.09
N ALA A 2 -17.59 15.93 -9.52
CA ALA A 2 -16.15 15.82 -9.69
C ALA A 2 -15.69 14.73 -8.71
N ASN A 3 -15.34 13.55 -9.23
CA ASN A 3 -14.68 12.53 -8.42
C ASN A 3 -13.35 13.12 -7.93
N GLY A 4 -12.98 12.84 -6.69
CA GLY A 4 -11.68 13.25 -6.18
C GLY A 4 -10.54 12.58 -6.95
N VAL A 5 -9.33 13.10 -6.76
CA VAL A 5 -8.15 12.69 -7.54
C VAL A 5 -7.83 11.21 -7.35
N PHE A 6 -8.04 10.65 -6.16
CA PHE A 6 -7.75 9.26 -5.85
C PHE A 6 -8.75 8.32 -6.51
N SER A 7 -10.05 8.62 -6.49
CA SER A 7 -11.06 7.83 -7.22
C SER A 7 -10.85 7.92 -8.73
N MET A 8 -10.48 9.09 -9.26
CA MET A 8 -10.16 9.22 -10.69
C MET A 8 -8.99 8.32 -11.10
N VAL A 9 -7.87 8.40 -10.39
CA VAL A 9 -6.66 7.64 -10.71
C VAL A 9 -6.87 6.15 -10.43
N GLY A 10 -7.42 5.81 -9.26
CA GLY A 10 -7.67 4.43 -8.84
C GLY A 10 -8.60 3.68 -9.79
N ASN A 11 -9.76 4.26 -10.10
CA ASN A 11 -10.72 3.63 -11.03
C ASN A 11 -10.15 3.52 -12.45
N GLY A 12 -9.31 4.47 -12.88
CA GLY A 12 -8.63 4.41 -14.18
C GLY A 12 -7.66 3.23 -14.27
N ILE A 13 -6.86 3.02 -13.22
CA ILE A 13 -5.93 1.88 -13.12
C ILE A 13 -6.71 0.56 -13.10
N GLU A 14 -7.76 0.47 -12.30
CA GLU A 14 -8.55 -0.75 -12.16
C GLU A 14 -9.33 -1.12 -13.42
N SER A 15 -9.86 -0.13 -14.14
CA SER A 15 -10.51 -0.39 -15.44
C SER A 15 -9.53 -1.03 -16.44
N GLY A 16 -8.29 -0.54 -16.49
CA GLY A 16 -7.23 -1.11 -17.31
C GLY A 16 -6.85 -2.52 -16.89
N ILE A 17 -6.68 -2.76 -15.58
CA ILE A 17 -6.30 -4.06 -15.02
C ILE A 17 -7.43 -5.07 -15.17
N GLY A 18 -8.68 -4.70 -14.86
CA GLY A 18 -9.85 -5.57 -15.02
C GLY A 18 -10.02 -6.04 -16.46
N THR A 19 -9.77 -5.15 -17.44
CA THR A 19 -9.75 -5.52 -18.86
C THR A 19 -8.65 -6.55 -19.17
N TYR A 20 -7.42 -6.29 -18.69
CA TYR A 20 -6.29 -7.20 -18.86
C TYR A 20 -6.55 -8.58 -18.22
N VAL A 21 -7.09 -8.60 -17.00
CA VAL A 21 -7.42 -9.80 -16.22
C VAL A 21 -8.52 -10.62 -16.91
N THR A 22 -9.55 -9.96 -17.41
CA THR A 22 -10.64 -10.60 -18.16
C THR A 22 -10.10 -11.28 -19.42
N HIS A 23 -9.26 -10.58 -20.20
CA HIS A 23 -8.64 -11.16 -21.40
C HIS A 23 -7.70 -12.32 -21.08
N THR A 24 -6.84 -12.15 -20.06
CA THR A 24 -5.86 -13.16 -19.65
C THR A 24 -6.54 -14.43 -19.16
N SER A 25 -7.54 -14.29 -18.29
CA SER A 25 -8.31 -15.42 -17.79
C SER A 25 -9.07 -16.13 -18.89
N THR A 26 -9.67 -15.40 -19.84
CA THR A 26 -10.36 -16.00 -21.00
C THR A 26 -9.39 -16.79 -21.88
N ALA A 27 -8.21 -16.23 -22.14
CA ALA A 27 -7.15 -16.91 -22.89
C ALA A 27 -6.66 -18.17 -22.16
N LEU A 28 -6.46 -18.10 -20.84
CA LEU A 28 -6.04 -19.24 -20.02
C LEU A 28 -7.11 -20.33 -19.99
N SER A 29 -8.38 -19.98 -19.75
CA SER A 29 -9.48 -20.94 -19.72
C SER A 29 -9.58 -21.70 -21.04
N SER A 30 -9.44 -21.02 -22.19
CA SER A 30 -9.47 -21.68 -23.51
C SER A 30 -8.26 -22.56 -23.78
N ALA A 31 -7.05 -22.12 -23.39
CA ALA A 31 -5.82 -22.89 -23.55
C ALA A 31 -5.77 -24.13 -22.64
N LEU A 32 -6.43 -24.10 -21.48
CA LEU A 32 -6.48 -25.21 -20.53
C LEU A 32 -7.43 -26.34 -20.96
N VAL A 33 -8.45 -26.08 -21.79
CA VAL A 33 -9.42 -27.10 -22.25
C VAL A 33 -8.75 -28.38 -22.75
N PRO A 34 -7.84 -28.35 -23.75
CA PRO A 34 -7.23 -29.58 -24.26
C PRO A 34 -6.38 -30.29 -23.19
N VAL A 35 -5.63 -29.55 -22.38
CA VAL A 35 -4.76 -30.10 -21.33
C VAL A 35 -5.59 -30.81 -20.27
N VAL A 36 -6.62 -30.16 -19.75
CA VAL A 36 -7.52 -30.72 -18.75
C VAL A 36 -8.28 -31.92 -19.30
N THR A 37 -8.73 -31.86 -20.56
CA THR A 37 -9.44 -33.00 -21.19
C THR A 37 -8.55 -34.24 -21.24
N THR A 38 -7.27 -34.09 -21.62
CA THR A 38 -6.31 -35.21 -21.61
C THR A 38 -6.01 -35.71 -20.19
N ALA A 39 -5.92 -34.81 -19.20
CA ALA A 39 -5.73 -35.20 -17.81
C ALA A 39 -6.94 -35.97 -17.25
N VAL A 40 -8.16 -35.54 -17.56
CA VAL A 40 -9.40 -36.23 -17.16
C VAL A 40 -9.51 -37.59 -17.83
N THR A 41 -9.20 -37.73 -19.13
CA THR A 41 -9.24 -39.03 -19.81
C THR A 41 -8.25 -40.02 -19.19
N VAL A 42 -7.02 -39.58 -18.91
CA VAL A 42 -6.02 -40.40 -18.21
C VAL A 42 -6.48 -40.77 -16.81
N TRP A 43 -7.08 -39.84 -16.07
CA TRP A 43 -7.60 -40.08 -14.72
C TRP A 43 -8.72 -41.13 -14.73
N VAL A 44 -9.68 -41.04 -15.65
CA VAL A 44 -10.77 -42.02 -15.79
C VAL A 44 -10.21 -43.40 -16.19
N MET A 45 -9.26 -43.45 -17.13
CA MET A 45 -8.63 -44.71 -17.55
C MET A 45 -7.86 -45.38 -16.39
N ALA A 46 -7.09 -44.60 -15.63
CA ALA A 46 -6.34 -45.09 -14.47
C ALA A 46 -7.28 -45.66 -13.38
N TYR A 47 -8.40 -44.98 -13.12
CA TYR A 47 -9.42 -45.49 -12.20
C TYR A 47 -10.09 -46.78 -12.72
N GLY A 48 -10.46 -46.81 -14.00
CA GLY A 48 -11.04 -48.01 -14.63
C GLY A 48 -10.12 -49.24 -14.53
N PHE A 49 -8.81 -49.03 -14.70
CA PHE A 49 -7.81 -50.10 -14.54
C PHE A 49 -7.66 -50.57 -13.08
N ALA A 50 -7.73 -49.65 -12.11
CA ALA A 50 -7.69 -49.99 -10.68
C ALA A 50 -8.92 -50.83 -10.25
N VAL A 51 -10.10 -50.56 -10.82
CA VAL A 51 -11.31 -51.37 -10.61
C VAL A 51 -11.13 -52.78 -11.20
N MET A 52 -10.54 -52.91 -12.39
CA MET A 52 -10.27 -54.23 -13.00
C MET A 52 -9.29 -55.09 -12.19
N ARG A 53 -8.35 -54.48 -11.46
CA ARG A 53 -7.42 -55.20 -10.56
C ARG A 53 -8.08 -55.74 -9.29
N GLY A 54 -9.33 -55.37 -9.01
CA GLY A 54 -10.02 -55.76 -7.78
C GLY A 54 -9.47 -55.11 -6.50
N GLU A 55 -8.55 -54.15 -6.63
CA GLU A 55 -7.95 -53.41 -5.51
C GLU A 55 -8.87 -52.31 -4.97
N ALA A 56 -9.91 -51.92 -5.73
CA ALA A 56 -10.86 -50.88 -5.33
C ALA A 56 -12.23 -51.48 -4.97
N SER A 57 -12.53 -51.56 -3.67
CA SER A 57 -13.88 -51.83 -3.15
C SER A 57 -14.76 -50.57 -3.06
N GLU A 58 -14.33 -49.46 -3.66
CA GLU A 58 -15.10 -48.22 -3.66
C GLU A 58 -16.24 -48.32 -4.68
N SER A 59 -17.47 -48.15 -4.20
CA SER A 59 -18.67 -48.33 -5.01
C SER A 59 -18.67 -47.34 -6.18
N VAL A 60 -19.07 -47.79 -7.38
CA VAL A 60 -19.27 -46.95 -8.59
C VAL A 60 -19.95 -45.59 -8.28
N PRO A 61 -20.98 -45.49 -7.43
CA PRO A 61 -21.57 -44.20 -7.05
C PRO A 61 -20.63 -43.26 -6.29
N ALA A 62 -19.70 -43.74 -5.46
CA ALA A 62 -18.73 -42.90 -4.77
C ALA A 62 -17.74 -42.26 -5.75
N PHE A 63 -17.31 -43.02 -6.77
CA PHE A 63 -16.53 -42.47 -7.88
C PHE A 63 -17.32 -41.45 -8.70
N ALA A 64 -18.58 -41.76 -9.05
CA ALA A 64 -19.44 -40.83 -9.77
C ALA A 64 -19.60 -39.50 -9.02
N TRP A 65 -19.76 -39.54 -7.70
CA TRP A 65 -19.81 -38.34 -6.87
C TRP A 65 -18.50 -37.53 -6.91
N ARG A 66 -17.34 -38.19 -6.88
CA ARG A 66 -16.04 -37.53 -7.07
C ARG A 66 -15.92 -36.91 -8.46
N ALA A 67 -16.30 -37.64 -9.51
CA ALA A 67 -16.27 -37.17 -10.88
C ALA A 67 -17.20 -35.96 -11.09
N VAL A 68 -18.36 -35.93 -10.45
CA VAL A 68 -19.26 -34.75 -10.45
C VAL A 68 -18.60 -33.53 -9.80
N LYS A 69 -17.93 -33.69 -8.65
CA LYS A 69 -17.21 -32.59 -8.00
C LYS A 69 -16.11 -32.02 -8.91
N VAL A 70 -15.35 -32.91 -9.56
CA VAL A 70 -14.33 -32.53 -10.54
C VAL A 70 -14.95 -31.81 -11.74
N ALA A 71 -16.05 -32.33 -12.28
CA ALA A 71 -16.75 -31.71 -13.40
C ALA A 71 -17.26 -30.31 -13.07
N ILE A 72 -17.80 -30.09 -11.86
CA ILE A 72 -18.25 -28.76 -11.41
C ILE A 72 -17.06 -27.79 -11.29
N LEU A 73 -15.95 -28.21 -10.66
CA LEU A 73 -14.75 -27.37 -10.54
C LEU A 73 -14.18 -26.96 -11.91
N LEU A 74 -14.11 -27.91 -12.84
CA LEU A 74 -13.65 -27.67 -14.20
C LEU A 74 -14.64 -26.82 -15.00
N ALA A 75 -15.95 -26.98 -14.80
CA ALA A 75 -16.96 -26.13 -15.43
C ALA A 75 -16.82 -24.67 -15.00
N VAL A 76 -16.50 -24.41 -13.73
CA VAL A 76 -16.25 -23.05 -13.23
C VAL A 76 -14.93 -22.49 -13.77
N ALA A 77 -13.86 -23.30 -13.84
CA ALA A 77 -12.56 -22.84 -14.33
C ALA A 77 -12.50 -22.62 -15.85
N LEU A 78 -13.10 -23.51 -16.63
CA LEU A 78 -13.00 -23.53 -18.09
C LEU A 78 -14.23 -22.94 -18.79
N GLY A 79 -15.35 -22.79 -18.08
CA GLY A 79 -16.54 -22.12 -18.59
C GLY A 79 -16.26 -20.65 -18.85
N SER A 80 -15.96 -20.31 -20.11
CA SER A 80 -15.77 -18.93 -20.56
C SER A 80 -16.95 -18.07 -20.12
N GLY A 81 -16.70 -17.09 -19.24
CA GLY A 81 -17.71 -16.18 -18.70
C GLY A 81 -18.23 -16.53 -17.31
N ILE A 82 -18.27 -17.80 -16.90
CA ILE A 82 -18.72 -18.19 -15.55
C ILE A 82 -17.70 -17.73 -14.50
N TYR A 83 -16.41 -17.97 -14.76
CA TYR A 83 -15.35 -17.53 -13.87
C TYR A 83 -15.35 -16.01 -13.66
N GLN A 84 -15.51 -15.25 -14.74
CA GLN A 84 -15.52 -13.79 -14.73
C GLN A 84 -16.77 -13.25 -14.02
N SER A 85 -17.96 -13.73 -14.41
CA SER A 85 -19.22 -13.21 -13.90
C SER A 85 -19.50 -13.60 -12.46
N THR A 86 -19.02 -14.77 -12.02
CA THR A 86 -19.31 -15.28 -10.67
C THR A 86 -18.10 -15.10 -9.76
N VAL A 87 -16.96 -15.73 -10.06
CA VAL A 87 -15.85 -15.77 -9.10
C VAL A 87 -15.20 -14.40 -8.89
N ILE A 88 -14.89 -13.68 -9.97
CA ILE A 88 -14.25 -12.35 -9.85
C ILE A 88 -15.23 -11.35 -9.23
N THR A 89 -16.42 -11.25 -9.80
CA THR A 89 -17.48 -10.35 -9.31
C THR A 89 -17.83 -10.61 -7.84
N ASP A 90 -18.01 -11.87 -7.43
CA ASP A 90 -18.38 -12.20 -6.05
C ASP A 90 -17.26 -11.89 -5.06
N VAL A 91 -16.00 -12.13 -5.45
CA VAL A 91 -14.83 -11.79 -4.61
C VAL A 91 -14.68 -10.28 -4.48
N GLU A 92 -14.77 -9.53 -5.58
CA GLU A 92 -14.62 -8.06 -5.58
C GLU A 92 -15.76 -7.36 -4.83
N ASN A 93 -17.01 -7.80 -5.05
CA ASN A 93 -18.20 -7.27 -4.39
C ASN A 93 -18.25 -7.69 -2.92
N GLY A 94 -17.96 -8.96 -2.61
CA GLY A 94 -17.94 -9.45 -1.24
C GLY A 94 -16.89 -8.72 -0.39
N THR A 95 -15.69 -8.55 -0.93
CA THR A 95 -14.63 -7.75 -0.29
C THR A 95 -15.05 -6.27 -0.15
N GLY A 96 -15.78 -5.73 -1.13
CA GLY A 96 -16.39 -4.39 -1.09
C GLY A 96 -17.33 -4.15 0.04
N MET A 97 -18.31 -5.02 0.16
CA MET A 97 -19.30 -4.94 1.21
C MET A 97 -18.66 -5.01 2.59
N LEU A 98 -17.70 -5.92 2.78
CA LEU A 98 -16.98 -6.06 4.05
C LEU A 98 -16.12 -4.83 4.36
N ALA A 99 -15.33 -4.38 3.39
CA ALA A 99 -14.48 -3.20 3.53
C ALA A 99 -15.29 -1.94 3.87
N GLN A 100 -16.42 -1.72 3.19
CA GLN A 100 -17.32 -0.59 3.44
C GLN A 100 -17.95 -0.65 4.82
N THR A 101 -18.51 -1.81 5.19
CA THR A 101 -19.17 -1.98 6.49
C THR A 101 -18.22 -1.71 7.64
N ILE A 102 -16.97 -2.19 7.54
CA ILE A 102 -15.98 -2.03 8.60
C ILE A 102 -15.40 -0.60 8.60
N ALA A 103 -15.17 0.01 7.44
CA ALA A 103 -14.75 1.41 7.36
C ALA A 103 -15.78 2.36 8.01
N GLN A 104 -17.07 2.13 7.77
CA GLN A 104 -18.16 2.91 8.39
C GLN A 104 -18.24 2.71 9.90
N ALA A 105 -17.98 1.49 10.39
CA ALA A 105 -17.90 1.22 11.82
C ALA A 105 -16.75 1.98 12.51
N GLY A 106 -15.74 2.42 11.76
CA GLY A 106 -14.64 3.25 12.24
C GLY A 106 -15.05 4.64 12.72
N GLY A 107 -16.26 5.12 12.38
CA GLY A 107 -16.83 6.36 12.92
C GLY A 107 -16.36 7.65 12.24
N GLY A 108 -15.59 7.57 11.15
CA GLY A 108 -15.18 8.75 10.37
C GLY A 108 -16.39 9.46 9.72
N THR A 109 -16.37 10.80 9.67
CA THR A 109 -17.44 11.68 9.15
C THR A 109 -17.61 11.64 7.62
N CYS A 110 -16.90 10.76 6.95
CA CYS A 110 -16.95 10.53 5.51
C CYS A 110 -17.93 9.40 5.18
N SER A 111 -19.18 9.75 4.93
CA SER A 111 -20.16 8.78 4.41
C SER A 111 -19.89 8.55 2.92
N ALA A 112 -19.00 7.59 2.61
CA ALA A 112 -19.01 6.98 1.29
C ALA A 112 -20.43 6.41 1.10
N ASN A 113 -21.19 7.04 0.21
CA ASN A 113 -22.62 6.85 0.03
C ASN A 113 -23.04 5.36 0.06
N VAL A 114 -23.83 4.97 1.07
CA VAL A 114 -24.55 3.69 1.11
C VAL A 114 -25.60 3.59 -0.01
N SER A 115 -26.03 4.73 -0.59
CA SER A 115 -27.04 4.80 -1.65
C SER A 115 -26.53 4.37 -3.04
N GLY A 116 -25.51 3.52 -3.10
CA GLY A 116 -25.09 2.77 -4.28
C GLY A 116 -24.97 1.26 -4.07
N VAL A 117 -25.16 0.76 -2.84
CA VAL A 117 -24.94 -0.65 -2.46
C VAL A 117 -25.99 -1.61 -3.05
N THR A 118 -27.16 -1.09 -3.45
CA THR A 118 -28.15 -1.88 -4.21
C THR A 118 -27.91 -1.86 -5.72
N GLY A 119 -26.87 -1.16 -6.19
CA GLY A 119 -26.43 -1.18 -7.59
C GLY A 119 -25.29 -2.16 -7.76
N THR A 120 -25.42 -3.06 -8.74
CA THR A 120 -24.46 -4.08 -9.20
C THR A 120 -23.13 -3.51 -9.75
N GLY A 121 -22.62 -2.40 -9.22
CA GLY A 121 -21.42 -1.72 -9.69
C GLY A 121 -20.60 -0.98 -8.62
N SER A 122 -20.86 -1.18 -7.33
CA SER A 122 -20.01 -0.63 -6.26
C SER A 122 -19.01 -1.69 -5.79
N THR A 123 -17.86 -1.77 -6.45
CA THR A 123 -16.74 -2.61 -6.01
C THR A 123 -16.10 -2.00 -4.76
N SER A 124 -15.38 -2.81 -3.97
CA SER A 124 -14.59 -2.37 -2.79
C SER A 124 -13.69 -1.16 -3.09
N ALA A 125 -13.30 -0.99 -4.34
CA ALA A 125 -12.35 0.00 -4.80
C ALA A 125 -12.88 1.40 -4.64
N ASN A 126 -14.08 1.61 -5.17
CA ASN A 126 -14.75 2.90 -5.19
C ASN A 126 -14.93 3.42 -3.75
N SER A 127 -15.21 2.54 -2.79
CA SER A 127 -15.30 2.95 -1.38
C SER A 127 -13.99 3.33 -0.73
N VAL A 128 -12.90 2.61 -1.05
CA VAL A 128 -11.60 2.88 -0.42
C VAL A 128 -10.96 4.14 -1.02
N TYR A 129 -11.05 4.33 -2.35
CA TYR A 129 -10.62 5.58 -2.98
C TYR A 129 -11.52 6.76 -2.61
N ALA A 130 -12.83 6.56 -2.45
CA ALA A 130 -13.70 7.61 -1.93
C ALA A 130 -13.35 8.00 -0.49
N ALA A 131 -12.92 7.05 0.35
CA ALA A 131 -12.44 7.35 1.69
C ALA A 131 -11.14 8.19 1.65
N LEU A 132 -10.21 7.86 0.75
CA LEU A 132 -9.01 8.67 0.50
C LEU A 132 -9.34 10.09 0.00
N ASP A 133 -10.24 10.20 -0.97
CA ASP A 133 -10.72 11.51 -1.48
C ASP A 133 -11.41 12.33 -0.40
N CYS A 134 -12.12 11.66 0.52
CA CYS A 134 -12.77 12.33 1.61
C CYS A 134 -11.76 12.84 2.65
N TYR A 135 -10.75 12.05 2.99
CA TYR A 135 -9.64 12.48 3.85
C TYR A 135 -8.90 13.69 3.22
N ASP A 136 -8.64 13.65 1.91
CA ASP A 136 -8.04 14.76 1.15
C ASP A 136 -8.89 16.04 1.20
N ALA A 137 -10.21 15.92 1.00
CA ALA A 137 -11.12 17.04 1.11
C ALA A 137 -11.15 17.65 2.53
N GLN A 138 -11.09 16.81 3.58
CA GLN A 138 -11.03 17.27 4.96
C GLN A 138 -9.71 18.00 5.26
N LEU A 139 -8.57 17.42 4.87
CA LEU A 139 -7.27 18.06 4.97
C LEU A 139 -7.23 19.40 4.24
N GLY A 140 -7.67 19.43 2.97
CA GLY A 140 -7.66 20.62 2.14
C GLY A 140 -8.52 21.74 2.73
N ALA A 141 -9.65 21.40 3.36
CA ALA A 141 -10.49 22.38 4.02
C ALA A 141 -9.81 22.98 5.27
N VAL A 142 -9.13 22.16 6.09
CA VAL A 142 -8.38 22.63 7.26
C VAL A 142 -7.27 23.58 6.84
N VAL A 143 -6.46 23.17 5.86
CA VAL A 143 -5.37 23.99 5.30
C VAL A 143 -5.89 25.31 4.73
N THR A 144 -7.00 25.27 3.99
CA THR A 144 -7.60 26.48 3.40
C THR A 144 -8.15 27.42 4.47
N THR A 145 -8.73 26.88 5.54
CA THR A 145 -9.23 27.68 6.66
C THR A 145 -8.08 28.36 7.40
N ASP A 146 -7.00 27.63 7.69
CA ASP A 146 -5.79 28.19 8.30
C ASP A 146 -5.17 29.30 7.44
N VAL A 147 -5.07 29.09 6.12
CA VAL A 147 -4.57 30.11 5.18
C VAL A 147 -5.48 31.35 5.16
N ASN A 148 -6.79 31.15 5.20
CA ASN A 148 -7.75 32.26 5.24
C ASN A 148 -7.66 33.03 6.58
N HIS A 149 -7.51 32.36 7.71
CA HIS A 149 -7.28 33.00 9.01
C HIS A 149 -5.95 33.77 9.02
N ALA A 150 -4.88 33.22 8.43
CA ALA A 150 -3.63 33.94 8.25
C ALA A 150 -3.82 35.24 7.44
N SER A 151 -4.63 35.19 6.38
CA SER A 151 -4.92 36.36 5.55
C SER A 151 -5.75 37.43 6.26
N GLN A 152 -6.64 37.04 7.18
CA GLN A 152 -7.48 37.96 7.97
C GLN A 152 -6.72 38.60 9.13
N ALA A 153 -5.83 37.86 9.78
CA ALA A 153 -4.92 38.39 10.81
C ALA A 153 -3.94 39.42 10.24
N GLY A 154 -3.52 39.23 8.98
CA GLY A 154 -2.80 40.23 8.18
C GLY A 154 -1.54 40.80 8.85
N LEU A 155 -1.24 42.08 8.58
CA LEU A 155 -0.15 42.82 9.24
C LEU A 155 -0.49 43.25 10.68
N THR A 156 -1.77 43.17 11.07
CA THR A 156 -2.25 43.57 12.39
C THR A 156 -1.85 42.60 13.49
N ASP A 157 -1.70 41.31 13.15
CA ASP A 157 -1.15 40.30 14.04
C ASP A 157 -0.24 39.33 13.25
N PHE A 158 0.96 39.82 12.91
CA PHE A 158 1.92 39.08 12.10
C PHE A 158 2.38 37.77 12.77
N GLY A 159 2.39 37.71 14.11
CA GLY A 159 2.74 36.51 14.87
C GLY A 159 1.71 35.40 14.66
N ALA A 160 0.43 35.71 14.87
CA ALA A 160 -0.66 34.78 14.63
C ALA A 160 -0.75 34.37 13.14
N ALA A 161 -0.60 35.33 12.22
CA ALA A 161 -0.62 35.05 10.77
C ALA A 161 0.48 34.06 10.34
N MET A 162 1.69 34.18 10.90
CA MET A 162 2.77 33.24 10.65
C MET A 162 2.52 31.87 11.31
N GLY A 163 1.87 31.83 12.47
CA GLY A 163 1.46 30.61 13.15
C GLY A 163 0.50 29.77 12.32
N TYR A 164 -0.58 30.38 11.80
CA TYR A 164 -1.54 29.71 10.92
C TYR A 164 -0.93 29.24 9.60
N LEU A 165 -0.01 30.01 9.03
CA LEU A 165 0.69 29.58 7.81
C LEU A 165 1.63 28.40 8.08
N ALA A 166 2.30 28.39 9.23
CA ALA A 166 3.15 27.28 9.64
C ALA A 166 2.31 26.01 9.92
N SER A 167 1.16 26.13 10.60
CA SER A 167 0.25 25.00 10.85
C SER A 167 -0.28 24.41 9.55
N ALA A 168 -0.73 25.26 8.61
CA ALA A 168 -1.21 24.85 7.30
C ALA A 168 -0.17 24.01 6.54
N ILE A 169 1.11 24.42 6.55
CA ILE A 169 2.19 23.68 5.89
C ILE A 169 2.45 22.34 6.59
N ILE A 170 2.48 22.33 7.91
CA ILE A 170 2.73 21.14 8.74
C ILE A 170 1.63 20.08 8.52
N VAL A 171 0.37 20.49 8.60
CA VAL A 171 -0.80 19.62 8.39
C VAL A 171 -0.87 19.14 6.95
N ALA A 172 -0.64 20.02 5.98
CA ALA A 172 -0.59 19.65 4.56
C ALA A 172 0.50 18.59 4.31
N PHE A 173 1.71 18.80 4.82
CA PHE A 173 2.80 17.86 4.62
C PHE A 173 2.54 16.51 5.27
N GLY A 174 2.13 16.48 6.55
CA GLY A 174 1.83 15.24 7.27
C GLY A 174 0.68 14.46 6.62
N GLY A 175 -0.40 15.17 6.28
CA GLY A 175 -1.57 14.61 5.60
C GLY A 175 -1.25 14.07 4.21
N CYS A 176 -0.48 14.80 3.40
CA CYS A 176 -0.04 14.32 2.08
C CYS A 176 0.83 13.06 2.17
N VAL A 177 1.75 12.98 3.15
CA VAL A 177 2.57 11.78 3.33
C VAL A 177 1.70 10.57 3.68
N PHE A 178 0.75 10.72 4.60
CA PHE A 178 -0.21 9.67 4.94
C PHE A 178 -1.02 9.22 3.71
N LEU A 179 -1.60 10.17 2.98
CA LEU A 179 -2.42 9.89 1.80
C LEU A 179 -1.64 9.17 0.69
N LEU A 180 -0.39 9.56 0.44
CA LEU A 180 0.43 8.90 -0.56
C LEU A 180 0.75 7.46 -0.17
N VAL A 181 1.09 7.21 1.10
CA VAL A 181 1.36 5.86 1.60
C VAL A 181 0.10 5.00 1.51
N ALA A 182 -1.04 5.52 2.00
CA ALA A 182 -2.30 4.81 1.97
C ALA A 182 -2.74 4.50 0.53
N CYS A 183 -2.70 5.47 -0.38
CA CYS A 183 -3.04 5.28 -1.79
C CYS A 183 -2.13 4.26 -2.49
N LEU A 184 -0.82 4.32 -2.26
CA LEU A 184 0.10 3.34 -2.84
C LEU A 184 -0.27 1.92 -2.39
N GLU A 185 -0.50 1.74 -1.09
CA GLU A 185 -0.82 0.43 -0.52
C GLU A 185 -2.19 -0.08 -1.01
N THR A 186 -3.19 0.80 -1.15
CA THR A 186 -4.53 0.43 -1.64
C THR A 186 -4.48 -0.04 -3.09
N VAL A 187 -3.83 0.73 -3.97
CA VAL A 187 -3.67 0.40 -5.39
C VAL A 187 -2.90 -0.90 -5.55
N LEU A 188 -1.82 -1.07 -4.79
CA LEU A 188 -0.99 -2.26 -4.86
C LEU A 188 -1.74 -3.53 -4.42
N ALA A 189 -2.46 -3.48 -3.31
CA ALA A 189 -3.26 -4.61 -2.81
C ALA A 189 -4.34 -5.04 -3.81
N ARG A 190 -4.92 -4.05 -4.51
CA ARG A 190 -5.86 -4.25 -5.63
C ARG A 190 -5.23 -4.94 -6.81
N VAL A 191 -4.16 -4.34 -7.35
CA VAL A 191 -3.44 -4.86 -8.52
C VAL A 191 -3.04 -6.32 -8.30
N PHE A 192 -2.51 -6.66 -7.11
CA PHE A 192 -2.14 -8.04 -6.83
C PHE A 192 -3.32 -8.99 -6.71
N LEU A 193 -4.44 -8.57 -6.12
CA LEU A 193 -5.66 -9.36 -6.07
C LEU A 193 -6.16 -9.68 -7.49
N ASP A 194 -6.28 -8.67 -8.33
CA ASP A 194 -6.79 -8.81 -9.69
C ASP A 194 -5.87 -9.68 -10.55
N LEU A 195 -4.54 -9.51 -10.44
CA LEU A 195 -3.57 -10.36 -11.14
C LEU A 195 -3.65 -11.82 -10.70
N VAL A 196 -3.78 -12.07 -9.40
CA VAL A 196 -3.92 -13.43 -8.83
C VAL A 196 -5.25 -14.06 -9.26
N LEU A 197 -6.32 -13.27 -9.37
CA LEU A 197 -7.60 -13.72 -9.91
C LEU A 197 -7.53 -13.97 -11.42
N GLY A 198 -6.77 -13.19 -12.19
CA GLY A 198 -6.62 -13.39 -13.63
C GLY A 198 -6.03 -14.74 -14.02
N ILE A 199 -5.10 -15.25 -13.20
CA ILE A 199 -4.51 -16.59 -13.37
C ILE A 199 -5.29 -17.69 -12.63
N GLY A 200 -6.39 -17.35 -11.95
CA GLY A 200 -7.18 -18.29 -11.15
C GLY A 200 -7.77 -19.49 -11.89
N PRO A 201 -8.17 -19.43 -13.18
CA PRO A 201 -8.63 -20.62 -13.91
C PRO A 201 -7.62 -21.78 -13.89
N LEU A 202 -6.33 -21.47 -13.94
CA LEU A 202 -5.26 -22.47 -13.89
C LEU A 202 -5.20 -23.16 -12.53
N PHE A 203 -5.29 -22.37 -11.44
CA PHE A 203 -5.24 -22.90 -10.10
C PHE A 203 -6.50 -23.68 -9.73
N ILE A 204 -7.67 -23.23 -10.17
CA ILE A 204 -8.93 -23.97 -9.98
C ILE A 204 -8.89 -25.29 -10.76
N ALA A 205 -8.39 -25.30 -11.99
CA ALA A 205 -8.19 -26.53 -12.75
C ALA A 205 -7.21 -27.49 -12.03
N CYS A 206 -6.18 -26.97 -11.37
CA CYS A 206 -5.29 -27.77 -10.54
C CYS A 206 -5.98 -28.34 -9.28
N GLY A 207 -6.99 -27.66 -8.74
CA GLY A 207 -7.79 -28.12 -7.61
C GLY A 207 -8.67 -29.34 -7.91
N ALA A 208 -8.98 -29.57 -9.18
CA ALA A 208 -9.75 -30.73 -9.63
C ALA A 208 -9.00 -32.06 -9.45
N PHE A 209 -7.66 -32.04 -9.39
CA PHE A 209 -6.85 -33.26 -9.23
C PHE A 209 -6.17 -33.26 -7.85
N GLU A 210 -6.29 -34.36 -7.11
CA GLU A 210 -5.67 -34.52 -5.78
C GLU A 210 -4.15 -34.23 -5.77
N PRO A 211 -3.33 -34.68 -6.75
CA PRO A 211 -1.89 -34.40 -6.75
C PRO A 211 -1.51 -32.92 -6.89
N SER A 212 -2.36 -32.11 -7.54
CA SER A 212 -2.13 -30.67 -7.77
C SER A 212 -2.95 -29.76 -6.86
N ARG A 213 -3.76 -30.33 -5.96
CA ARG A 213 -4.63 -29.58 -5.05
C ARG A 213 -3.90 -28.57 -4.17
N ARG A 214 -2.65 -28.86 -3.80
CA ARG A 214 -1.78 -27.92 -3.05
C ARG A 214 -1.64 -26.55 -3.72
N PHE A 215 -1.70 -26.47 -5.05
CA PHE A 215 -1.57 -25.20 -5.76
C PHE A 215 -2.88 -24.40 -5.68
N PHE A 216 -4.02 -25.08 -5.71
CA PHE A 216 -5.32 -24.45 -5.46
C PHE A 216 -5.43 -23.95 -4.01
N ASP A 217 -5.02 -24.77 -3.04
CA ASP A 217 -5.05 -24.39 -1.63
C ASP A 217 -4.10 -23.19 -1.36
N ALA A 218 -2.92 -23.16 -1.98
CA ALA A 218 -2.01 -22.02 -1.90
C ALA A 218 -2.56 -20.75 -2.56
N TRP A 219 -3.21 -20.89 -3.73
CA TRP A 219 -3.84 -19.77 -4.45
C TRP A 219 -5.02 -19.19 -3.66
N THR A 220 -5.91 -20.02 -3.14
CA THR A 220 -7.04 -19.57 -2.31
C THR A 220 -6.55 -18.84 -1.05
N GLY A 221 -5.50 -19.34 -0.39
CA GLY A 221 -4.86 -18.63 0.72
C GLY A 221 -4.34 -17.24 0.34
N LYS A 222 -3.77 -17.09 -0.87
CA LYS A 222 -3.34 -15.78 -1.38
C LYS A 222 -4.50 -14.85 -1.70
N VAL A 223 -5.56 -15.33 -2.35
CA VAL A 223 -6.76 -14.55 -2.61
C VAL A 223 -7.36 -14.03 -1.30
N VAL A 224 -7.56 -14.91 -0.32
CA VAL A 224 -8.10 -14.53 1.00
C VAL A 224 -7.20 -13.52 1.70
N SER A 225 -5.87 -13.70 1.66
CA SER A 225 -4.94 -12.76 2.26
C SER A 225 -5.04 -11.36 1.66
N TYR A 226 -5.15 -11.23 0.32
CA TYR A 226 -5.33 -9.94 -0.33
C TYR A 226 -6.73 -9.33 -0.10
N CYS A 227 -7.79 -10.14 -0.06
CA CYS A 227 -9.12 -9.68 0.36
C CYS A 227 -9.10 -9.10 1.77
N LEU A 228 -8.49 -9.81 2.72
CA LEU A 228 -8.34 -9.36 4.09
C LEU A 228 -7.50 -8.07 4.19
N LEU A 229 -6.45 -7.95 3.37
CA LEU A 229 -5.64 -6.74 3.28
C LEU A 229 -6.50 -5.54 2.88
N GLN A 230 -7.31 -5.66 1.82
CA GLN A 230 -8.22 -4.60 1.39
C GLN A 230 -9.22 -4.20 2.49
N VAL A 231 -9.78 -5.18 3.19
CA VAL A 231 -10.72 -4.93 4.31
C VAL A 231 -10.03 -4.21 5.47
N LEU A 232 -8.82 -4.64 5.85
CA LEU A 232 -8.02 -4.01 6.91
C LEU A 232 -7.63 -2.58 6.58
N ILE A 233 -7.25 -2.29 5.33
CA ILE A 233 -7.00 -0.94 4.84
C ILE A 233 -8.24 -0.06 4.99
N ALA A 234 -9.40 -0.55 4.56
CA ALA A 234 -10.64 0.21 4.65
C ALA A 234 -11.02 0.49 6.11
N ALA A 235 -10.90 -0.51 6.98
CA ALA A 235 -11.10 -0.38 8.42
C ALA A 235 -10.18 0.70 9.01
N PHE A 236 -8.89 0.61 8.67
CA PHE A 236 -7.87 1.53 9.16
C PHE A 236 -8.10 2.96 8.67
N LEU A 237 -8.47 3.15 7.40
CA LEU A 237 -8.84 4.46 6.87
C LEU A 237 -10.07 5.05 7.58
N GLY A 238 -11.06 4.21 7.90
CA GLY A 238 -12.22 4.63 8.70
C GLY A 238 -11.82 5.15 10.09
N ILE A 239 -10.90 4.45 10.77
CA ILE A 239 -10.35 4.87 12.07
C ILE A 239 -9.50 6.15 11.92
N ALA A 240 -8.64 6.23 10.90
CA ALA A 240 -7.80 7.39 10.64
C ALA A 240 -8.64 8.65 10.39
N LEU A 241 -9.76 8.52 9.66
CA LEU A 241 -10.74 9.57 9.46
C LEU A 241 -11.42 9.98 10.78
N ALA A 242 -11.72 9.04 11.67
CA ALA A 242 -12.31 9.35 12.99
C ALA A 242 -11.32 10.05 13.93
N VAL A 243 -10.05 9.67 13.89
CA VAL A 243 -8.99 10.38 14.63
C VAL A 243 -8.84 11.80 14.10
N PHE A 244 -8.73 11.96 12.78
CA PHE A 244 -8.61 13.27 12.15
C PHE A 244 -9.84 14.16 12.41
N SER A 245 -11.05 13.61 12.37
CA SER A 245 -12.26 14.36 12.70
C SER A 245 -12.28 14.81 14.17
N SER A 246 -11.75 14.00 15.09
CA SER A 246 -11.67 14.37 16.50
C SER A 246 -10.65 15.47 16.78
N GLU A 247 -9.49 15.44 16.12
CA GLU A 247 -8.44 16.46 16.26
C GLU A 247 -8.81 17.78 15.57
N THR A 248 -9.52 17.71 14.44
CA THR A 248 -10.06 18.92 13.79
C THR A 248 -11.20 19.53 14.58
N ALA A 249 -12.02 18.73 15.26
CA ALA A 249 -13.06 19.22 16.16
C ALA A 249 -12.47 19.96 17.37
N SER A 250 -11.34 19.52 17.92
CA SER A 250 -10.64 20.25 18.99
C SER A 250 -10.03 21.57 18.51
N LEU A 251 -9.54 21.62 17.28
CA LEU A 251 -8.96 22.83 16.68
C LEU A 251 -10.01 23.87 16.28
N THR A 252 -11.14 23.44 15.71
CA THR A 252 -12.14 24.33 15.09
C THR A 252 -13.38 24.54 15.97
N GLY A 253 -13.52 23.78 17.06
CA GLY A 253 -14.70 23.80 17.92
C GLY A 253 -15.95 23.13 17.31
N LEU A 254 -15.84 22.59 16.09
CA LEU A 254 -16.95 21.96 15.39
C LEU A 254 -17.12 20.51 15.86
N SER A 255 -18.20 20.22 16.59
CA SER A 255 -18.46 18.90 17.20
C SER A 255 -18.65 17.75 16.20
N SER A 256 -18.87 18.05 14.91
CA SER A 256 -18.97 17.06 13.83
C SER A 256 -18.80 17.73 12.47
N LEU A 257 -17.91 17.19 11.63
CA LEU A 257 -17.77 17.62 10.24
C LEU A 257 -19.02 17.17 9.43
N PRO A 258 -19.51 17.96 8.46
CA PRO A 258 -20.64 17.58 7.61
C PRO A 258 -20.39 16.24 6.90
N ALA A 259 -21.35 15.34 7.00
CA ALA A 259 -21.40 14.20 6.09
C ALA A 259 -21.89 14.70 4.73
N ALA A 260 -20.98 14.81 3.76
CA ALA A 260 -21.33 15.04 2.36
C ALA A 260 -21.09 13.76 1.55
N SER A 261 -22.01 13.48 0.62
CA SER A 261 -22.01 12.27 -0.20
C SER A 261 -20.93 12.25 -1.28
N ASP A 262 -20.34 13.41 -1.59
CA ASP A 262 -19.27 13.59 -2.58
C ASP A 262 -18.14 14.45 -1.98
N SER A 263 -16.89 14.25 -2.40
CA SER A 263 -15.75 15.06 -1.91
C SER A 263 -15.83 16.53 -2.33
N GLY A 264 -16.48 16.83 -3.47
CA GLY A 264 -16.56 18.18 -4.04
C GLY A 264 -17.48 19.15 -3.30
N ASN A 265 -18.63 18.70 -2.79
CA ASN A 265 -19.49 19.52 -1.92
C ASN A 265 -19.04 19.46 -0.45
N LEU A 266 -18.33 18.39 -0.05
CA LEU A 266 -17.72 18.30 1.27
C LEU A 266 -16.72 19.43 1.51
N TYR A 267 -15.75 19.60 0.60
CA TYR A 267 -14.70 20.61 0.74
C TYR A 267 -15.28 22.01 0.96
N THR A 268 -16.22 22.44 0.11
CA THR A 268 -16.80 23.80 0.20
C THR A 268 -17.68 23.97 1.44
N THR A 269 -18.46 22.95 1.81
CA THR A 269 -19.27 22.98 3.04
C THR A 269 -18.39 23.07 4.28
N LEU A 270 -17.30 22.29 4.30
CA LEU A 270 -16.39 22.23 5.42
C LEU A 270 -15.62 23.54 5.59
N VAL A 271 -15.09 24.11 4.50
CA VAL A 271 -14.45 25.44 4.54
C VAL A 271 -15.43 26.48 5.08
N ASN A 272 -16.67 26.53 4.59
CA ASN A 272 -17.65 27.53 5.05
C ASN A 272 -17.99 27.39 6.54
N GLN A 273 -18.11 26.18 7.06
CA GLN A 273 -18.42 25.95 8.48
C GLN A 273 -17.24 26.22 9.40
N MET A 274 -16.02 25.85 9.00
CA MET A 274 -14.82 26.12 9.79
C MET A 274 -14.49 27.62 9.83
N MET A 275 -14.82 28.37 8.77
CA MET A 275 -14.73 29.83 8.74
C MET A 275 -15.76 30.53 9.65
N ASP A 276 -16.94 29.94 9.87
CA ASP A 276 -17.97 30.47 10.77
C ASP A 276 -17.65 30.15 12.25
N SER A 277 -16.86 29.09 12.48
CA SER A 277 -16.42 28.63 13.80
C SER A 277 -15.24 29.48 14.29
N SER A 278 -15.51 30.75 14.61
CA SER A 278 -14.52 31.70 15.13
C SER A 278 -14.18 31.40 16.60
N SER A 279 -13.35 30.39 16.88
CA SER A 279 -12.87 30.11 18.25
C SER A 279 -11.78 31.11 18.67
N SER A 280 -12.22 32.21 19.28
CA SER A 280 -11.47 33.37 19.74
C SER A 280 -10.63 33.16 21.02
N THR A 281 -10.14 31.94 21.29
CA THR A 281 -9.48 31.62 22.58
C THR A 281 -8.37 30.57 22.49
N VAL A 282 -7.44 30.71 21.55
CA VAL A 282 -6.21 29.92 21.57
C VAL A 282 -5.03 30.90 21.62
N THR A 283 -4.24 30.81 22.68
CA THR A 283 -3.00 31.57 22.85
C THR A 283 -1.99 31.18 21.76
N ASP A 284 -1.20 32.13 21.25
CA ASP A 284 -0.24 31.94 20.14
C ASP A 284 0.62 30.66 20.25
N ASP A 285 0.99 30.24 21.47
CA ASP A 285 1.81 29.06 21.72
C ASP A 285 1.11 27.72 21.42
N GLN A 286 -0.22 27.70 21.39
CA GLN A 286 -1.00 26.46 21.42
C GLN A 286 -1.38 25.95 20.02
N TYR A 287 -1.40 26.83 19.02
CA TYR A 287 -1.56 26.46 17.61
C TYR A 287 -0.43 25.61 17.07
N PHE A 288 0.82 25.97 17.39
CA PHE A 288 1.99 25.24 16.92
C PHE A 288 2.08 23.84 17.54
N ILE A 289 1.71 23.72 18.82
CA ILE A 289 1.69 22.44 19.53
C ILE A 289 0.62 21.51 18.95
N ASP A 290 -0.57 22.03 18.66
CA ASP A 290 -1.67 21.22 18.12
C ASP A 290 -1.41 20.81 16.65
N ALA A 291 -0.83 21.71 15.84
CA ALA A 291 -0.38 21.38 14.49
C ALA A 291 0.75 20.33 14.47
N LEU A 292 1.70 20.41 15.41
CA LEU A 292 2.71 19.35 15.59
C LEU A 292 2.07 18.04 16.05
N GLY A 293 1.05 18.10 16.91
CA GLY A 293 0.24 16.95 17.30
C GLY A 293 -0.32 16.22 16.08
N MET A 294 -0.99 16.96 15.18
CA MET A 294 -1.52 16.42 13.91
C MET A 294 -0.45 15.84 12.98
N LEU A 295 0.74 16.45 12.92
CA LEU A 295 1.84 15.89 12.14
C LEU A 295 2.33 14.57 12.73
N VAL A 296 2.47 14.50 14.06
CA VAL A 296 2.89 13.27 14.74
C VAL A 296 1.84 12.17 14.57
N THR A 297 0.55 12.50 14.70
CA THR A 297 -0.54 11.54 14.52
C THR A 297 -0.63 11.07 13.07
N GLY A 298 -0.49 11.97 12.09
CA GLY A 298 -0.43 11.64 10.67
C GLY A 298 0.75 10.71 10.32
N ILE A 299 1.95 11.00 10.83
CA ILE A 299 3.12 10.13 10.63
C ILE A 299 2.92 8.77 11.32
N PHE A 300 2.36 8.75 12.53
CA PHE A 300 2.05 7.51 13.25
C PHE A 300 1.04 6.64 12.47
N LEU A 301 -0.03 7.25 11.97
CA LEU A 301 -1.01 6.57 11.12
C LEU A 301 -0.35 6.06 9.82
N ALA A 302 0.57 6.82 9.22
CA ALA A 302 1.30 6.36 8.04
C ALA A 302 2.16 5.12 8.35
N MET A 303 2.83 5.09 9.51
CA MET A 303 3.59 3.93 9.96
C MET A 303 2.68 2.71 10.21
N LEU A 304 1.51 2.90 10.80
CA LEU A 304 0.54 1.82 11.00
C LEU A 304 -0.01 1.28 9.68
N CYS A 305 -0.32 2.18 8.73
CA CYS A 305 -0.77 1.81 7.39
C CYS A 305 0.25 0.90 6.70
N TRP A 306 1.53 1.22 6.84
CA TRP A 306 2.65 0.42 6.31
C TRP A 306 2.71 -1.00 6.89
N GLN A 307 2.18 -1.22 8.09
CA GLN A 307 2.20 -2.53 8.75
C GLN A 307 1.01 -3.42 8.37
N LEU A 308 -0.06 -2.87 7.80
CA LEU A 308 -1.27 -3.63 7.42
C LEU A 308 -0.99 -4.86 6.54
N PRO A 309 -0.05 -4.82 5.57
CA PRO A 309 0.23 -6.00 4.74
C PRO A 309 0.78 -7.17 5.55
N SER A 310 1.56 -6.90 6.59
CA SER A 310 2.10 -7.93 7.48
C SER A 310 1.00 -8.58 8.33
N VAL A 311 0.02 -7.79 8.78
CA VAL A 311 -1.13 -8.27 9.56
C VAL A 311 -2.05 -9.12 8.67
N ALA A 312 -2.36 -8.66 7.46
CA ALA A 312 -3.17 -9.40 6.51
C ALA A 312 -2.52 -10.72 6.07
N ALA A 313 -1.20 -10.74 5.90
CA ALA A 313 -0.46 -11.95 5.59
C ALA A 313 -0.50 -12.98 6.74
N ALA A 314 -0.38 -12.51 7.99
CA ALA A 314 -0.46 -13.37 9.17
C ALA A 314 -1.85 -14.03 9.32
N LEU A 315 -2.93 -13.29 9.04
CA LEU A 315 -4.30 -13.80 9.12
C LEU A 315 -4.66 -14.72 7.94
N GLY A 316 -4.11 -14.44 6.74
CA GLY A 316 -4.33 -15.24 5.53
C GLY A 316 -3.53 -16.55 5.46
N GLY A 317 -2.81 -16.93 6.53
CA GLY A 317 -2.07 -18.20 6.60
C GLY A 317 -0.71 -18.19 5.89
N GLY A 318 -0.14 -17.01 5.59
CA GLY A 318 1.19 -16.88 4.97
C GLY A 318 2.25 -16.32 5.94
N SER A 319 3.53 -16.64 5.70
CA SER A 319 4.62 -15.87 6.28
C SER A 319 4.50 -14.43 5.78
N ALA A 320 4.51 -13.44 6.68
CA ALA A 320 4.49 -12.03 6.30
C ALA A 320 5.62 -11.76 5.30
N VAL A 321 5.29 -11.64 4.01
CA VAL A 321 6.27 -11.24 3.01
C VAL A 321 6.44 -9.74 3.19
N THR A 322 7.40 -9.35 4.02
CA THR A 322 7.96 -8.00 4.10
C THR A 322 8.71 -7.66 2.81
N GLY A 323 8.06 -7.76 1.66
CA GLY A 323 8.68 -7.51 0.34
C GLY A 323 8.76 -6.04 -0.01
N ILE A 324 7.93 -5.19 0.60
CA ILE A 324 7.69 -3.81 0.14
C ILE A 324 8.30 -2.79 1.11
N GLY A 325 8.23 -3.09 2.41
CA GLY A 325 9.02 -2.38 3.42
C GLY A 325 10.52 -2.43 3.17
N ALA A 326 11.06 -3.53 2.62
CA ALA A 326 12.49 -3.63 2.33
C ALA A 326 12.93 -2.77 1.14
N PHE A 327 12.09 -2.59 0.12
CA PHE A 327 12.42 -1.76 -1.04
C PHE A 327 12.28 -0.26 -0.72
N ALA A 328 11.25 0.14 0.02
CA ALA A 328 11.06 1.51 0.47
C ALA A 328 12.01 1.91 1.60
N ALA A 329 12.28 1.04 2.58
CA ALA A 329 13.36 1.25 3.54
C ALA A 329 14.72 1.31 2.84
N GLY A 330 14.92 0.58 1.73
CA GLY A 330 16.11 0.67 0.88
C GLY A 330 16.26 2.02 0.15
N LEU A 331 15.17 2.72 -0.14
CA LEU A 331 15.18 4.06 -0.76
C LEU A 331 15.24 5.19 0.29
N ALA A 332 14.49 5.06 1.39
CA ALA A 332 14.53 5.97 2.53
C ALA A 332 15.87 5.91 3.29
N SER A 333 16.50 4.73 3.36
CA SER A 333 17.86 4.61 3.92
C SER A 333 18.90 5.29 3.06
N ARG A 334 18.70 5.46 1.75
CA ARG A 334 19.64 6.20 0.90
C ARG A 334 19.56 7.70 1.14
N THR A 335 18.35 8.25 1.29
CA THR A 335 18.16 9.69 1.53
C THR A 335 18.49 10.09 2.97
N VAL A 336 18.19 9.24 3.96
CA VAL A 336 18.53 9.47 5.37
C VAL A 336 20.01 9.16 5.64
N ALA A 337 20.64 8.19 4.98
CA ALA A 337 22.08 7.96 5.13
C ALA A 337 22.92 9.10 4.52
N ASP A 338 22.48 9.71 3.41
CA ASP A 338 23.19 10.87 2.84
C ASP A 338 23.03 12.11 3.72
N ALA A 339 21.84 12.35 4.30
CA ALA A 339 21.59 13.46 5.23
C ALA A 339 22.26 13.26 6.60
N ALA A 340 22.25 12.04 7.13
CA ALA A 340 22.92 11.69 8.38
C ALA A 340 24.45 11.66 8.19
N GLY A 341 24.96 11.21 7.04
CA GLY A 341 26.40 11.22 6.74
C GLY A 341 26.98 12.63 6.59
N THR A 342 26.21 13.55 6.01
CA THR A 342 26.60 14.97 5.91
C THR A 342 26.48 15.71 7.25
N ALA A 343 25.41 15.47 8.02
CA ALA A 343 25.28 16.04 9.36
C ALA A 343 26.32 15.48 10.35
N LEU A 344 26.61 14.18 10.29
CA LEU A 344 27.60 13.51 11.16
C LEU A 344 29.04 13.86 10.76
N SER A 345 29.32 14.10 9.47
CA SER A 345 30.61 14.66 9.06
C SER A 345 30.76 16.12 9.50
N GLN A 346 29.73 16.97 9.40
CA GLN A 346 29.78 18.32 9.98
C GLN A 346 29.92 18.34 11.51
N PHE A 347 29.31 17.38 12.21
CA PHE A 347 29.40 17.27 13.67
C PHE A 347 30.75 16.68 14.13
N LEU A 348 31.32 15.72 13.40
CA LEU A 348 32.65 15.17 13.67
C LEU A 348 33.80 16.08 13.21
N LEU A 349 33.58 16.99 12.26
CA LEU A 349 34.54 18.00 11.80
C LEU A 349 34.45 19.33 12.57
N GLY A 350 34.02 19.29 13.83
CA GLY A 350 34.13 20.43 14.73
C GLY A 350 35.55 20.63 15.27
N LYS A 351 36.43 21.35 14.55
CA LYS A 351 37.40 22.32 15.14
C LYS A 351 38.34 22.93 14.08
N GLY A 352 38.44 24.26 14.11
CA GLY A 352 39.67 25.10 14.10
C GLY A 352 40.80 24.84 13.08
N PRO A 353 41.62 25.87 12.76
CA PRO A 353 42.59 25.79 11.67
C PRO A 353 43.79 24.89 12.07
N GLY A 354 43.70 23.61 11.73
CA GLY A 354 44.80 22.65 11.81
C GLY A 354 45.30 22.33 10.41
N SER A 355 46.57 22.63 10.16
CA SER A 355 47.31 22.26 8.95
C SER A 355 47.14 20.76 8.65
N GLY A 356 46.43 20.45 7.55
CA GLY A 356 46.19 19.10 7.06
C GLY A 356 46.48 19.03 5.56
N GLY A 357 47.46 18.20 5.20
CA GLY A 357 48.14 18.22 3.90
C GLY A 357 47.24 18.07 2.68
N SER A 358 47.38 19.01 1.75
CA SER A 358 46.78 18.96 0.41
C SER A 358 47.50 17.93 -0.46
N ILE A 359 46.75 17.01 -1.05
CA ILE A 359 47.24 16.11 -2.09
C ILE A 359 47.21 16.90 -3.40
N SER A 360 48.32 17.52 -3.77
CA SER A 360 48.46 18.13 -5.09
C SER A 360 48.53 17.04 -6.16
N ARG A 361 47.54 17.00 -7.06
CA ARG A 361 47.57 16.19 -8.27
C ARG A 361 48.59 16.81 -9.23
N GLY A 362 49.85 16.42 -9.06
CA GLY A 362 50.96 16.82 -9.93
C GLY A 362 50.70 16.38 -11.37
N GLY A 363 50.80 17.34 -12.28
CA GLY A 363 50.46 17.23 -13.69
C GLY A 363 51.36 16.30 -14.50
N ALA A 364 50.94 16.16 -15.75
CA ALA A 364 51.57 15.39 -16.82
C ALA A 364 53.02 15.80 -17.10
N GLY A 365 53.86 14.84 -17.45
CA GLY A 365 55.07 15.11 -18.23
C GLY A 365 56.20 14.08 -18.10
N GLY A 366 56.31 13.20 -19.10
CA GLY A 366 57.58 12.85 -19.77
C GLY A 366 58.66 12.03 -19.02
N PRO A 367 59.58 11.37 -19.76
CA PRO A 367 60.43 10.31 -19.24
C PRO A 367 61.78 10.83 -18.73
N GLY A 368 62.28 10.30 -17.61
CA GLY A 368 63.60 10.65 -17.07
C GLY A 368 64.06 9.71 -15.95
N SER A 369 65.30 9.25 -16.08
CA SER A 369 65.97 8.17 -15.34
C SER A 369 66.47 8.60 -13.93
N PRO A 370 67.18 7.77 -13.14
CA PRO A 370 66.73 7.32 -11.83
C PRO A 370 67.55 7.95 -10.67
N GLY A 371 66.88 8.35 -9.60
CA GLY A 371 67.59 8.87 -8.44
C GLY A 371 66.71 9.03 -7.21
N GLY A 372 66.95 8.17 -6.22
CA GLY A 372 66.82 8.49 -4.81
C GLY A 372 65.41 8.74 -4.24
N GLY A 373 64.94 7.79 -3.44
CA GLY A 373 64.01 8.11 -2.35
C GLY A 373 62.52 8.09 -2.70
N GLY A 374 62.06 7.11 -3.47
CA GLY A 374 60.64 6.85 -3.64
C GLY A 374 60.00 6.43 -2.31
N ALA A 375 59.04 7.23 -1.83
CA ALA A 375 58.21 6.94 -0.68
C ALA A 375 57.61 5.53 -0.80
N ARG A 376 58.06 4.62 0.06
CA ARG A 376 57.58 3.24 0.05
C ARG A 376 56.11 3.21 0.47
N PRO A 377 55.21 2.68 -0.36
CA PRO A 377 53.79 2.62 -0.03
C PRO A 377 53.57 1.75 1.22
N ALA A 378 52.57 2.11 2.03
CA ALA A 378 52.39 1.64 3.40
C ALA A 378 52.38 0.11 3.56
N TYR A 379 51.88 -0.62 2.56
CA TYR A 379 51.87 -2.09 2.58
C TYR A 379 53.29 -2.69 2.61
N GLN A 380 54.28 -2.00 2.03
CA GLN A 380 55.65 -2.48 1.93
C GLN A 380 56.44 -2.25 3.23
N ARG A 381 56.04 -1.29 4.06
CA ARG A 381 56.60 -1.08 5.41
C ARG A 381 56.15 -2.16 6.38
N ALA A 382 54.87 -2.53 6.35
CA ALA A 382 54.31 -3.57 7.23
C ALA A 382 54.95 -4.96 6.99
N VAL A 383 55.34 -5.26 5.75
CA VAL A 383 56.01 -6.52 5.41
C VAL A 383 57.46 -6.54 5.91
N MET A 384 58.18 -5.42 5.83
CA MET A 384 59.57 -5.34 6.30
C MET A 384 59.69 -5.37 7.83
N ASP A 385 58.74 -4.78 8.55
CA ASP A 385 58.72 -4.84 10.02
C ASP A 385 58.50 -6.27 10.53
N ASN A 386 57.73 -7.09 9.81
CA ASN A 386 57.55 -8.50 10.14
C ASN A 386 58.80 -9.35 9.82
N LEU A 387 59.52 -9.02 8.73
CA LEU A 387 60.77 -9.70 8.38
C LEU A 387 61.90 -9.42 9.38
N ASN A 388 61.94 -8.21 9.96
CA ASN A 388 62.95 -7.85 10.97
C ASN A 388 62.67 -8.44 12.36
N ARG A 389 61.39 -8.72 12.70
CA ARG A 389 61.02 -9.42 13.94
C ARG A 389 61.36 -10.91 13.94
N GLY A 390 61.57 -11.52 12.76
CA GLY A 390 61.92 -12.94 12.63
C GLY A 390 63.41 -13.25 12.69
N ARG A 391 64.28 -12.27 12.96
CA ARG A 391 65.75 -12.42 12.95
C ARG A 391 66.45 -12.05 14.27
N SER A 392 65.71 -11.78 15.35
CA SER A 392 66.26 -11.59 16.70
C SER A 392 66.11 -12.84 17.55
#